data_AF-A0AAU5Z3A8-F1
#
_entry.id   AF-A0AAU5Z3A8-F1
#
_cell.length_a   1.000
_cell.length_b   1.000
_cell.length_c   1.000
_cell.angle_alpha   90.00
_cell.angle_beta   90.00
_cell.angle_gamma   90.00
#
_symmetry.space_group_name_H-M   'P 1'
#
loop_
_entity.id
_entity.type
_entity.pdbx_description
1 polymer ?
#
loop_
_entity_poly.entity_id
_entity_poly.type
_entity_poly.pdbx_seq_one_letter_code
_entity_poly.pdbx_strand_id
1 'polypeptide(L)'
;MIDELSGVRVFVSDVRVGDDRDAVQLIARAHYEHQAEWVAFTPEQLGDEFFELRTGRAGAIAQKFVDYRMGLAVVGDIAGRTAASTSLADWVRESNRGRSLWFVPDLDALAARLHGGQ
;
A
#
# COMPACT_ATOMS: atom_id res chain seq x y z
N MET A 1 9.54 -10.47 1.31
CA MET A 1 9.21 -11.79 0.70
C MET A 1 8.44 -11.55 -0.58
N ILE A 2 8.58 -12.40 -1.61
CA ILE A 2 7.72 -12.33 -2.80
C ILE A 2 6.65 -13.39 -2.71
N ASP A 3 5.42 -12.98 -2.96
CA ASP A 3 4.26 -13.85 -3.07
C ASP A 3 3.61 -13.67 -4.44
N GLU A 4 3.11 -14.75 -5.03
CA GLU A 4 2.39 -14.70 -6.29
C GLU A 4 0.90 -14.82 -5.99
N LEU A 5 0.24 -13.66 -5.91
CA LEU A 5 -1.16 -13.56 -5.54
C LEU A 5 -1.98 -13.44 -6.83
N SER A 6 -2.73 -14.50 -7.17
CA SER A 6 -3.61 -14.53 -8.35
C SER A 6 -2.86 -14.24 -9.67
N GLY A 7 -1.62 -14.69 -9.79
CA GLY A 7 -0.74 -14.46 -10.95
C GLY A 7 -0.07 -13.08 -10.98
N VAL A 8 -0.26 -12.27 -9.93
CA VAL A 8 0.39 -10.96 -9.75
C VAL A 8 1.52 -11.11 -8.75
N ARG A 9 2.72 -10.62 -9.10
CA ARG A 9 3.87 -10.61 -8.18
C ARG A 9 3.74 -9.49 -7.17
N VAL A 10 3.61 -9.87 -5.89
CA VAL A 10 3.49 -8.95 -4.76
C VAL A 10 4.73 -9.04 -3.89
N PHE A 11 5.39 -7.90 -3.69
CA PHE A 11 6.47 -7.77 -2.74
C PHE A 11 5.93 -7.40 -1.37
N VAL A 12 5.90 -8.38 -0.46
CA VAL A 12 5.59 -8.15 0.95
C VAL A 12 6.85 -7.58 1.61
N SER A 13 6.81 -6.27 1.85
CA SER A 13 7.92 -5.53 2.45
C SER A 13 8.16 -6.00 3.89
N ASP A 14 9.42 -6.09 4.28
CA ASP A 14 9.88 -6.24 5.66
C ASP A 14 10.48 -4.93 6.21
N VAL A 15 10.62 -3.90 5.37
CA VAL A 15 11.21 -2.60 5.74
C VAL A 15 10.15 -1.55 6.02
N ARG A 16 10.48 -0.63 6.94
CA ARG A 16 9.70 0.57 7.19
C ARG A 16 9.91 1.57 6.06
N VAL A 17 8.84 2.29 5.71
CA VAL A 17 8.91 3.40 4.75
C VAL A 17 8.51 4.66 5.48
N GLY A 18 9.50 5.52 5.66
CA GLY A 18 9.31 6.78 6.31
C GLY A 18 8.77 7.79 5.32
N ASP A 19 9.57 8.13 4.32
CA ASP A 19 9.31 9.26 3.43
C ASP A 19 9.21 8.83 1.96
N ASP A 20 9.18 9.82 1.07
CA ASP A 20 9.11 9.61 -0.36
C ASP A 20 10.40 8.98 -0.93
N ARG A 21 11.57 9.24 -0.31
CA ARG A 21 12.84 8.63 -0.68
C ARG A 21 12.84 7.14 -0.35
N ASP A 22 12.40 6.77 0.85
CA ASP A 22 12.26 5.37 1.26
C ASP A 22 11.30 4.63 0.32
N ALA A 23 10.17 5.26 -0.03
CA ALA A 23 9.22 4.70 -0.98
C ALA A 23 9.86 4.44 -2.36
N VAL A 24 10.62 5.40 -2.91
CA VAL A 24 11.30 5.25 -4.20
C VAL A 24 12.36 4.13 -4.17
N GLN A 25 13.14 4.04 -3.10
CA GLN A 25 14.12 2.96 -2.94
C GLN A 25 13.43 1.59 -2.94
N LEU A 26 12.30 1.48 -2.24
CA LEU A 26 11.56 0.23 -2.19
C LEU A 26 10.91 -0.13 -3.52
N ILE A 27 10.35 0.85 -4.24
CA ILE A 27 9.79 0.64 -5.58
C ILE A 27 10.88 0.13 -6.52
N ALA A 28 12.08 0.73 -6.50
CA ALA A 28 13.20 0.29 -7.31
C ALA A 28 13.59 -1.16 -6.98
N ARG A 29 13.70 -1.50 -5.69
CA ARG A 29 13.97 -2.88 -5.25
C ARG A 29 12.90 -3.85 -5.72
N ALA A 30 11.63 -3.55 -5.47
CA ALA A 30 10.49 -4.37 -5.86
C ALA A 30 10.46 -4.61 -7.37
N HIS A 31 10.77 -3.59 -8.18
CA HIS A 31 10.80 -3.69 -9.63
C HIS A 31 12.01 -4.47 -10.15
N TYR A 32 13.22 -4.09 -9.76
CA TYR A 32 14.44 -4.66 -10.36
C TYR A 32 14.85 -6.01 -9.80
N GLU A 33 14.72 -6.22 -8.48
CA GLU A 33 15.15 -7.47 -7.84
C GLU A 33 14.06 -8.54 -7.89
N HIS A 34 12.80 -8.10 -7.91
CA HIS A 34 11.67 -8.98 -7.70
C HIS A 34 10.62 -8.96 -8.80
N GLN A 35 10.72 -8.00 -9.73
CA GLN A 35 9.77 -7.80 -10.82
C GLN A 35 8.31 -7.74 -10.33
N ALA A 36 8.12 -7.23 -9.11
CA ALA A 36 6.82 -7.11 -8.48
C ALA A 36 6.02 -6.00 -9.14
N GLU A 37 4.71 -6.22 -9.22
CA GLU A 37 3.74 -5.23 -9.71
C GLU A 37 3.08 -4.48 -8.56
N TRP A 38 3.10 -5.09 -7.37
CA TRP A 38 2.54 -4.54 -6.14
C TRP A 38 3.54 -4.64 -5.00
N VAL A 39 3.44 -3.70 -4.06
CA VAL A 39 4.12 -3.78 -2.76
C VAL A 39 3.08 -3.77 -1.65
N ALA A 40 3.21 -4.72 -0.73
CA ALA A 40 2.37 -4.84 0.45
C ALA A 40 3.14 -4.40 1.71
N PHE A 41 2.47 -3.60 2.54
CA PHE A 41 2.97 -3.12 3.83
C PHE A 41 1.98 -3.42 4.94
N THR A 42 2.50 -3.68 6.13
CA THR A 42 1.72 -3.58 7.37
C THR A 42 1.53 -2.11 7.77
N PRO A 43 0.43 -1.75 8.47
CA PRO A 43 0.26 -0.41 9.02
C PRO A 43 1.46 0.06 9.87
N GLU A 44 2.08 -0.85 10.61
CA GLU A 44 3.22 -0.57 11.50
C GLU A 44 4.50 -0.19 10.74
N GLN A 45 4.62 -0.60 9.48
CA GLN A 45 5.75 -0.26 8.62
C GLN A 45 5.66 1.15 8.04
N LEU A 46 4.44 1.65 7.86
CA LEU A 46 4.17 3.01 7.38
C LEU A 46 4.21 4.04 8.51
N GLY A 47 3.97 3.58 9.75
CA GLY A 47 3.98 4.43 10.94
C GLY A 47 2.73 5.32 11.05
N ASP A 48 2.53 5.90 12.23
CA ASP A 48 1.29 6.64 12.52
C ASP A 48 1.12 7.90 11.67
N GLU A 49 2.22 8.57 11.33
CA GLU A 49 2.21 9.79 10.53
C GLU A 49 1.67 9.59 9.10
N PHE A 50 1.76 8.37 8.57
CA PHE A 50 1.13 8.02 7.30
C PHE A 50 -0.39 8.18 7.38
N PHE A 51 -0.99 7.78 8.51
CA PHE A 51 -2.44 7.85 8.72
C PHE A 51 -2.91 9.24 9.16
N GLU A 52 -2.00 10.14 9.53
CA GLU A 52 -2.29 11.56 9.76
C GLU A 52 -2.28 12.36 8.46
N LEU A 53 -3.37 12.35 7.69
CA LEU A 53 -3.41 12.94 6.34
C LEU A 53 -2.99 14.41 6.23
N ARG A 54 -3.14 15.19 7.32
CA ARG A 54 -2.68 16.60 7.38
C ARG A 54 -1.16 16.76 7.19
N THR A 55 -0.37 15.71 7.43
CA THR A 55 1.09 15.72 7.23
C THR A 55 1.47 15.70 5.75
N GLY A 56 0.54 15.30 4.86
CA GLY A 56 0.80 15.10 3.43
C GLY A 56 1.62 13.85 3.11
N ARG A 57 2.07 13.10 4.11
CA ARG A 57 2.98 11.96 3.97
C ARG A 57 2.37 10.79 3.21
N ALA A 58 1.13 10.42 3.55
CA ALA A 58 0.37 9.40 2.83
C ALA A 58 0.21 9.73 1.34
N GLY A 59 -0.13 10.99 1.02
CA GLY A 59 -0.27 11.46 -0.35
C GLY A 59 1.05 11.40 -1.12
N ALA A 60 2.14 11.88 -0.52
CA ALA A 60 3.46 11.86 -1.13
C ALA A 60 3.94 10.43 -1.45
N ILE A 61 3.79 9.50 -0.50
CA ILE A 61 4.15 8.09 -0.69
C ILE A 61 3.27 7.44 -1.76
N ALA A 62 1.94 7.56 -1.63
CA ALA A 62 1.00 6.97 -2.59
C ALA A 62 1.21 7.51 -4.02
N GLN A 63 1.53 8.80 -4.14
CA GLN A 63 1.85 9.41 -5.44
C GLN A 63 3.08 8.77 -6.09
N LYS A 64 4.13 8.40 -5.32
CA LYS A 64 5.28 7.66 -5.90
C LYS A 64 4.86 6.32 -6.50
N PHE A 65 4.01 5.56 -5.82
CA PHE A 65 3.51 4.30 -6.36
C PHE A 65 2.72 4.51 -7.66
N VAL A 66 1.90 5.55 -7.74
CA VAL A 66 1.18 5.93 -8.97
C VAL A 66 2.13 6.35 -10.09
N ASP A 67 3.08 7.24 -9.81
CA ASP A 67 4.05 7.78 -10.79
C ASP A 67 4.86 6.64 -11.43
N TYR A 68 5.23 5.64 -10.64
CA TYR A 68 5.99 4.47 -11.06
C TYR A 68 5.12 3.30 -11.55
N ARG A 69 3.79 3.49 -11.60
CA ARG A 69 2.81 2.48 -12.04
C ARG A 69 2.92 1.15 -11.27
N MET A 70 3.21 1.23 -9.98
CA MET A 70 3.27 0.10 -9.07
C MET A 70 2.13 0.19 -8.08
N GLY A 71 1.45 -0.92 -7.79
CA GLY A 71 0.38 -0.95 -6.81
C GLY A 71 0.89 -0.90 -5.38
N LEU A 72 0.16 -0.23 -4.50
CA LEU A 72 0.42 -0.15 -3.07
C LEU A 72 -0.71 -0.85 -2.31
N ALA A 73 -0.38 -1.84 -1.48
CA ALA A 73 -1.32 -2.46 -0.56
C ALA A 73 -0.91 -2.19 0.89
N VAL A 74 -1.86 -1.72 1.70
CA VAL A 74 -1.74 -1.69 3.15
C VAL A 74 -2.56 -2.87 3.69
N VAL A 75 -1.86 -3.85 4.26
CA VAL A 75 -2.38 -5.14 4.68
C VAL A 75 -2.36 -5.22 6.20
N GLY A 76 -3.53 -5.15 6.81
CA GLY A 76 -3.70 -5.22 8.26
C GLY A 76 -4.88 -4.40 8.77
N ASP A 77 -5.16 -4.52 10.06
CA ASP A 77 -6.27 -3.82 10.70
C ASP A 77 -5.97 -2.33 10.93
N ILE A 78 -6.83 -1.48 10.39
CA ILE A 78 -6.82 -0.01 10.60
C ILE A 78 -8.17 0.51 11.09
N ALA A 79 -9.09 -0.36 11.53
CA ALA A 79 -10.45 0.02 11.91
C ALA A 79 -10.48 1.07 13.03
N GLY A 80 -9.61 0.93 14.02
CA GLY A 80 -9.46 1.94 15.08
C GLY A 80 -9.03 3.31 14.55
N ARG A 81 -8.14 3.33 13.55
CA ARG A 81 -7.63 4.57 12.93
C ARG A 81 -8.72 5.24 12.09
N THR A 82 -9.47 4.47 11.30
CA THR A 82 -10.55 5.00 10.45
C THR A 82 -11.76 5.43 11.28
N ALA A 83 -12.07 4.75 12.39
CA ALA A 83 -13.11 5.19 13.32
C ALA A 83 -12.77 6.52 14.01
N ALA A 84 -11.48 6.78 14.25
CA ALA A 84 -11.02 8.01 14.89
C ALA A 84 -10.90 9.21 13.93
N SER A 85 -10.99 9.00 12.61
CA SER A 85 -10.74 10.05 11.61
C SER A 85 -11.60 9.88 10.37
N THR A 86 -12.59 10.77 10.20
CA THR A 86 -13.46 10.80 9.01
C THR A 86 -12.67 11.01 7.72
N SER A 87 -11.66 11.89 7.74
CA SER A 87 -10.82 12.14 6.56
C SER A 87 -10.03 10.90 6.15
N LEU A 88 -9.51 10.14 7.12
CA LEU A 88 -8.85 8.87 6.84
C LEU A 88 -9.85 7.83 6.31
N ALA A 89 -11.02 7.71 6.92
CA ALA A 89 -12.05 6.79 6.47
C ALA A 89 -12.50 7.08 5.02
N ASP A 90 -12.67 8.37 4.67
CA ASP A 90 -13.02 8.80 3.32
C ASP A 90 -11.89 8.53 2.33
N TRP A 91 -10.65 8.81 2.70
CA TRP A 91 -9.48 8.51 1.86
C TRP A 91 -9.34 7.00 1.60
N VAL A 92 -9.44 6.16 2.64
CA VAL A 92 -9.42 4.70 2.51
C VAL A 92 -10.52 4.22 1.57
N ARG A 93 -11.75 4.74 1.72
CA ARG A 93 -12.87 4.38 0.85
C ARG A 93 -12.61 4.73 -0.61
N GLU A 94 -12.05 5.91 -0.87
CA GLU A 94 -11.77 6.37 -2.22
C GLU A 94 -10.58 5.62 -2.85
N SER A 95 -9.50 5.42 -2.09
CA SER A 95 -8.37 4.59 -2.52
C SER A 95 -8.83 3.17 -2.88
N ASN A 96 -9.67 2.56 -2.05
CA ASN A 96 -10.28 1.24 -2.30
C ASN A 96 -11.27 1.21 -3.47
N ARG A 97 -11.57 2.32 -4.15
CA ARG A 97 -12.26 2.32 -5.45
C ARG A 97 -11.30 2.47 -6.63
N GLY A 98 -10.11 3.01 -6.39
CA GLY A 98 -9.04 3.13 -7.36
C GLY A 98 -8.33 1.81 -7.66
N ARG A 99 -7.26 1.88 -8.46
CA ARG A 99 -6.46 0.73 -8.91
C ARG A 99 -5.04 0.67 -8.37
N SER A 100 -4.60 1.70 -7.63
CA SER A 100 -3.18 1.89 -7.30
C SER A 100 -2.86 1.85 -5.80
N LEU A 101 -3.87 2.01 -4.94
CA LEU A 101 -3.70 1.96 -3.49
C LEU A 101 -4.89 1.26 -2.85
N TRP A 102 -4.65 0.15 -2.16
CA TRP A 102 -5.70 -0.59 -1.46
C TRP A 102 -5.35 -0.80 0.01
N PHE A 103 -6.39 -0.81 0.84
CA PHE A 103 -6.37 -1.16 2.26
C PHE A 103 -7.20 -2.43 2.43
N VAL A 104 -6.57 -3.49 2.91
CA VAL A 104 -7.17 -4.83 3.04
C VAL A 104 -6.77 -5.45 4.38
N PRO A 105 -7.61 -6.32 4.97
CA PRO A 105 -7.33 -6.89 6.30
C PRO A 105 -6.16 -7.88 6.30
N ASP A 106 -5.96 -8.61 5.19
CA ASP A 106 -4.97 -9.68 5.06
C ASP A 106 -4.56 -9.90 3.59
N LEU A 107 -3.58 -10.78 3.37
CA LEU A 107 -3.08 -11.11 2.03
C LEU A 107 -4.11 -11.90 1.20
N ASP A 108 -4.99 -12.67 1.84
CA ASP A 108 -6.06 -13.40 1.14
C ASP A 108 -7.06 -12.44 0.50
N ALA A 109 -7.45 -11.38 1.22
CA ALA A 109 -8.28 -10.30 0.70
C ALA A 109 -7.57 -9.53 -0.42
N LEU A 110 -6.24 -9.34 -0.32
CA LEU A 110 -5.45 -8.77 -1.42
C LEU A 110 -5.51 -9.66 -2.66
N ALA A 111 -5.28 -10.97 -2.51
CA ALA A 111 -5.29 -11.94 -3.60
C ALA A 111 -6.66 -12.01 -4.30
N ALA A 112 -7.75 -12.06 -3.52
CA ALA A 112 -9.11 -12.03 -4.05
C ALA A 112 -9.39 -10.77 -4.88
N ARG A 113 -8.87 -9.62 -4.42
CA ARG A 113 -9.03 -8.35 -5.10
C ARG A 113 -8.21 -8.26 -6.38
N LEU A 114 -6.98 -8.77 -6.38
CA LEU A 114 -6.14 -8.87 -7.57
C LEU A 114 -6.75 -9.79 -8.64
N HIS A 115 -7.45 -10.85 -8.22
CA HIS A 115 -8.16 -11.74 -9.13
C HIS A 115 -9.35 -11.06 -9.83
N GLY A 116 -10.16 -10.30 -9.07
CA GLY A 116 -11.36 -9.63 -9.61
C GLY A 116 -11.10 -8.33 -10.37
N GLY A 117 -9.86 -7.86 -10.42
CA GLY A 117 -9.44 -6.64 -11.13
C GLY A 117 -8.89 -6.87 -12.54
N GLN A 118 -8.88 -8.10 -13.03
CA GLN A 118 -8.49 -8.47 -14.41
C GLN A 118 -9.63 -8.27 -15.41
#